data_AF-A0A527PZV1-F1
#
_entry.id   AF-A0A527PZV1-F1
#
_cell.length_a   1.000
_cell.length_b   1.000
_cell.length_c   1.000
_cell.angle_alpha   90.00
_cell.angle_beta   90.00
_cell.angle_gamma   90.00
#
_symmetry.space_group_name_H-M   'P 1'
#
loop_
_entity.id
_entity.type
_entity.pdbx_description
1 polymer ?
#
loop_
_entity_poly.entity_id
_entity_poly.type
_entity_poly.pdbx_seq_one_letter_code
_entity_poly.pdbx_strand_id
1 'polypeptide(L)'
;MIGATALSVGPAAAQSTLFKRPPTMKPIAVDLHSATVGGRTSVPYGWLDFCHRRPKECKVPALQATNVKLTAQNMRTLKRVNQKANRAIKPVSNYDHWGTMMDHWDYPVDGKGDCKIYALYKRKLLMEAGFPRQALLMTVVRDLNNEGHTILTVKTDKGDLVLDNLVDEVRPWNATGYYFLKRQSQQNPNIWVSINQRGGTPKT
;
A
#
# COMPACT_ATOMS: atom_id res chain seq x y z
N MET A 1 -17.47 -35.34 91.45
CA MET A 1 -17.58 -36.21 90.25
C MET A 1 -17.65 -35.29 89.04
N ILE A 2 -16.62 -35.31 88.20
CA ILE A 2 -16.47 -34.42 87.05
C ILE A 2 -17.12 -35.11 85.84
N GLY A 3 -18.18 -34.53 85.30
CA GLY A 3 -18.89 -35.02 84.12
C GLY A 3 -18.29 -34.41 82.83
N ALA A 4 -17.89 -35.28 81.91
CA ALA A 4 -17.38 -34.90 80.59
C ALA A 4 -18.53 -34.66 79.60
N THR A 5 -18.57 -33.49 78.97
CA THR A 5 -19.45 -33.16 77.85
C THR A 5 -18.70 -33.34 76.53
N ALA A 6 -19.16 -34.27 75.70
CA ALA A 6 -18.66 -34.49 74.34
C ALA A 6 -19.41 -33.59 73.35
N LEU A 7 -18.66 -32.84 72.54
CA LEU A 7 -19.17 -32.04 71.42
C LEU A 7 -19.16 -32.88 70.13
N SER A 8 -20.30 -32.95 69.45
CA SER A 8 -20.47 -33.60 68.15
C SER A 8 -20.12 -32.64 67.00
N VAL A 9 -19.35 -33.12 66.03
CA VAL A 9 -18.97 -32.39 64.80
C VAL A 9 -19.85 -32.89 63.64
N GLY A 10 -20.59 -31.98 63.00
CA GLY A 10 -21.36 -32.26 61.78
C GLY A 10 -20.51 -32.08 60.50
N PRO A 11 -20.90 -32.69 59.36
CA PRO A 11 -20.06 -32.72 58.16
C PRO A 11 -20.20 -31.44 57.31
N ALA A 12 -19.09 -31.03 56.69
CA ALA A 12 -19.02 -29.90 55.78
C ALA A 12 -19.55 -30.26 54.37
N ALA A 13 -20.47 -29.45 53.84
CA ALA A 13 -20.96 -29.57 52.47
C ALA A 13 -20.06 -28.79 51.50
N ALA A 14 -19.54 -29.48 50.48
CA ALA A 14 -18.77 -28.86 49.39
C ALA A 14 -19.72 -28.31 48.31
N GLN A 15 -19.63 -27.01 48.01
CA GLN A 15 -20.37 -26.38 46.92
C GLN A 15 -19.54 -26.42 45.63
N SER A 16 -20.09 -27.05 44.58
CA SER A 16 -19.51 -27.09 43.24
C SER A 16 -19.75 -25.76 42.51
N THR A 17 -18.68 -24.98 42.29
CA THR A 17 -18.73 -23.79 41.43
C THR A 17 -18.54 -24.20 39.97
N LEU A 18 -19.65 -24.23 39.23
CA LEU A 18 -19.65 -24.47 37.79
C LEU A 18 -19.14 -23.20 37.07
N PHE A 19 -17.90 -23.20 36.62
CA PHE A 19 -17.34 -22.12 35.79
C PHE A 19 -18.03 -22.08 34.41
N LYS A 20 -18.86 -21.05 34.16
CA LYS A 20 -19.40 -20.76 32.83
C LYS A 20 -18.26 -20.30 31.92
N ARG A 21 -18.00 -21.04 30.84
CA ARG A 21 -17.05 -20.64 29.79
C ARG A 21 -17.53 -19.36 29.11
N PRO A 22 -16.65 -18.36 28.89
CA PRO A 22 -16.99 -17.18 28.11
C PRO A 22 -17.24 -17.57 26.63
N PRO A 23 -18.11 -16.84 25.92
CA PRO A 23 -18.37 -17.10 24.51
C PRO A 23 -17.10 -16.85 23.68
N THR A 24 -16.82 -17.76 22.76
CA THR A 24 -15.75 -17.63 21.78
C THR A 24 -16.08 -16.51 20.81
N MET A 25 -15.38 -15.37 20.95
CA MET A 25 -15.35 -14.35 19.91
C MET A 25 -14.67 -14.94 18.68
N LYS A 26 -15.41 -15.11 17.59
CA LYS A 26 -14.82 -15.41 16.27
C LYS A 26 -13.96 -14.21 15.87
N PRO A 27 -12.69 -14.41 15.48
CA PRO A 27 -11.88 -13.32 14.96
C PRO A 27 -12.55 -12.80 13.68
N ILE A 28 -12.81 -11.50 13.64
CA ILE A 28 -13.18 -10.80 12.40
C ILE A 28 -11.93 -10.87 11.52
N ALA A 29 -11.97 -11.70 10.48
CA ALA A 29 -10.93 -11.70 9.46
C ALA A 29 -10.96 -10.34 8.77
N VAL A 30 -10.05 -9.45 9.16
CA VAL A 30 -9.82 -8.21 8.43
C VAL A 30 -9.31 -8.61 7.06
N ASP A 31 -10.03 -8.23 6.02
CA ASP A 31 -9.69 -8.52 4.63
C ASP A 31 -8.40 -7.75 4.25
N LEU A 32 -7.24 -8.37 4.56
CA LEU A 32 -5.88 -7.82 4.54
C LEU A 32 -5.33 -7.49 3.14
N HIS A 33 -6.17 -7.58 2.11
CA HIS A 33 -5.72 -7.54 0.73
C HIS A 33 -5.49 -6.12 0.21
N SER A 34 -6.08 -5.07 0.81
CA SER A 34 -5.85 -3.65 0.46
C SER A 34 -5.35 -2.83 1.64
N ALA A 35 -4.57 -1.78 1.37
CA ALA A 35 -4.13 -0.85 2.40
C ALA A 35 -5.29 0.04 2.89
N THR A 36 -5.47 0.13 4.19
CA THR A 36 -6.43 1.07 4.81
C THR A 36 -5.96 2.49 4.56
N VAL A 37 -6.90 3.39 4.20
CA VAL A 37 -6.61 4.81 4.01
C VAL A 37 -7.18 5.64 5.14
N GLY A 38 -6.42 6.65 5.55
CA GLY A 38 -6.89 7.71 6.44
C GLY A 38 -7.42 8.92 5.68
N GLY A 39 -7.40 10.08 6.34
CA GLY A 39 -7.84 11.34 5.78
C GLY A 39 -6.93 11.91 4.68
N ARG A 40 -7.34 13.07 4.16
CA ARG A 40 -6.53 13.85 3.21
C ARG A 40 -5.20 14.24 3.83
N THR A 41 -4.15 14.25 3.02
CA THR A 41 -2.78 14.63 3.44
C THR A 41 -2.11 15.52 2.40
N SER A 42 -0.89 15.97 2.71
CA SER A 42 -0.09 16.83 1.84
C SER A 42 0.27 16.15 0.52
N VAL A 43 0.11 16.89 -0.57
CA VAL A 43 0.52 16.49 -1.92
C VAL A 43 2.05 16.57 -2.01
N PRO A 44 2.75 15.55 -2.56
CA PRO A 44 4.18 15.64 -2.82
C PRO A 44 4.51 16.83 -3.72
N TYR A 45 5.55 17.60 -3.37
CA TYR A 45 5.98 18.76 -4.16
C TYR A 45 6.22 18.40 -5.62
N GLY A 46 6.92 17.28 -5.88
CA GLY A 46 7.19 16.84 -7.25
C GLY A 46 5.94 16.57 -8.08
N TRP A 47 4.83 16.11 -7.47
CA TRP A 47 3.55 15.99 -8.16
C TRP A 47 2.97 17.37 -8.52
N LEU A 48 3.02 18.34 -7.61
CA LEU A 48 2.53 19.70 -7.87
C LEU A 48 3.29 20.37 -9.01
N ASP A 49 4.63 20.30 -8.99
CA ASP A 49 5.49 20.85 -10.04
C ASP A 49 5.27 20.13 -11.38
N PHE A 50 5.17 18.80 -11.37
CA PHE A 50 4.83 18.02 -12.56
C PHE A 50 3.48 18.43 -13.16
N CYS A 51 2.45 18.64 -12.33
CA CYS A 51 1.16 19.12 -12.80
C CYS A 51 1.21 20.54 -13.37
N HIS A 52 2.08 21.39 -12.83
CA HIS A 52 2.29 22.74 -13.36
C HIS A 52 2.91 22.68 -14.77
N ARG A 53 3.98 21.87 -14.94
CA ARG A 53 4.67 21.69 -16.23
C ARG A 53 3.88 20.83 -17.23
N ARG A 54 3.06 19.89 -16.74
CA ARG A 54 2.21 18.99 -17.55
C ARG A 54 0.74 19.02 -17.10
N PRO A 55 0.00 20.11 -17.37
CA PRO A 55 -1.37 20.26 -16.88
C PRO A 55 -2.33 19.14 -17.30
N LYS A 56 -2.10 18.50 -18.46
CA LYS A 56 -2.95 17.41 -18.98
C LYS A 56 -2.97 16.17 -18.06
N GLU A 57 -1.95 15.96 -17.25
CA GLU A 57 -1.86 14.82 -16.33
C GLU A 57 -2.78 14.98 -15.10
N CYS A 58 -3.13 16.22 -14.79
CA CYS A 58 -3.73 16.59 -13.51
C CYS A 58 -5.05 17.35 -13.65
N LYS A 59 -5.27 18.05 -14.77
CA LYS A 59 -6.54 18.69 -15.14
C LYS A 59 -7.49 17.65 -15.75
N VAL A 60 -7.81 16.64 -14.95
CA VAL A 60 -8.73 15.55 -15.30
C VAL A 60 -9.98 15.63 -14.41
N PRO A 61 -11.18 15.29 -14.92
CA PRO A 61 -12.37 15.28 -14.10
C PRO A 61 -12.24 14.25 -12.99
N ALA A 62 -12.84 14.50 -11.82
CA ALA A 62 -12.99 13.47 -10.81
C ALA A 62 -13.86 12.32 -11.38
N LEU A 63 -13.48 11.07 -11.09
CA LEU A 63 -14.21 9.88 -11.53
C LEU A 63 -14.59 9.04 -10.31
N GLN A 64 -15.57 8.16 -10.45
CA GLN A 64 -15.90 7.21 -9.38
C GLN A 64 -14.75 6.24 -9.12
N ALA A 65 -14.52 5.81 -7.88
CA ALA A 65 -13.47 4.82 -7.61
C ALA A 65 -13.76 3.51 -8.37
N THR A 66 -12.73 2.92 -8.94
CA THR A 66 -12.82 1.60 -9.59
C THR A 66 -11.55 0.80 -9.40
N ASN A 67 -11.70 -0.52 -9.48
CA ASN A 67 -10.62 -1.48 -9.32
C ASN A 67 -10.45 -2.29 -10.62
N VAL A 68 -9.22 -2.69 -10.90
CA VAL A 68 -8.92 -3.61 -12.00
C VAL A 68 -9.41 -5.00 -11.63
N LYS A 69 -10.12 -5.68 -12.54
CA LYS A 69 -10.38 -7.13 -12.40
C LYS A 69 -9.07 -7.91 -12.61
N LEU A 70 -8.58 -8.61 -11.60
CA LEU A 70 -7.30 -9.31 -11.66
C LEU A 70 -7.43 -10.69 -12.35
N THR A 71 -7.57 -10.63 -13.67
CA THR A 71 -7.51 -11.78 -14.57
C THR A 71 -6.05 -12.18 -14.87
N ALA A 72 -5.84 -13.38 -15.40
CA ALA A 72 -4.52 -13.81 -15.86
C ALA A 72 -3.93 -12.87 -16.92
N GLN A 73 -4.76 -12.35 -17.83
CA GLN A 73 -4.33 -11.38 -18.84
C GLN A 73 -3.87 -10.06 -18.21
N ASN A 74 -4.65 -9.52 -17.28
CA ASN A 74 -4.28 -8.27 -16.61
C ASN A 74 -3.00 -8.44 -15.76
N MET A 75 -2.85 -9.58 -15.08
CA MET A 75 -1.61 -9.90 -14.37
C MET A 75 -0.40 -9.97 -15.33
N ARG A 76 -0.53 -10.60 -16.50
CA ARG A 76 0.53 -10.60 -17.53
C ARG A 76 0.88 -9.20 -17.99
N THR A 77 -0.11 -8.34 -18.21
CA THR A 77 0.13 -6.93 -18.59
C THR A 77 0.88 -6.17 -17.51
N LEU A 78 0.49 -6.31 -16.24
CA LEU A 78 1.18 -5.68 -15.11
C LEU A 78 2.65 -6.09 -15.05
N LYS A 79 2.95 -7.40 -15.11
CA LYS A 79 4.32 -7.92 -15.12
C LYS A 79 5.13 -7.40 -16.30
N ARG A 80 4.56 -7.45 -17.51
CA ARG A 80 5.20 -6.96 -18.74
C ARG A 80 5.53 -5.47 -18.65
N VAL A 81 4.61 -4.64 -18.17
CA VAL A 81 4.84 -3.19 -18.02
C VAL A 81 5.89 -2.91 -16.95
N ASN A 82 5.84 -3.60 -15.81
CA ASN A 82 6.82 -3.42 -14.74
C ASN A 82 8.24 -3.65 -15.27
N GLN A 83 8.46 -4.82 -15.89
CA GLN A 83 9.76 -5.19 -16.42
C GLN A 83 10.19 -4.31 -17.61
N LYS A 84 9.25 -3.93 -18.49
CA LYS A 84 9.56 -3.02 -19.61
C LYS A 84 10.10 -1.69 -19.10
N ALA A 85 9.43 -1.08 -18.13
CA ALA A 85 9.89 0.19 -17.55
C ALA A 85 11.23 0.01 -16.81
N ASN A 86 11.38 -1.07 -16.04
CA ASN A 86 12.61 -1.35 -15.30
C ASN A 86 13.83 -1.51 -16.23
N ARG A 87 13.63 -2.09 -17.42
CA ARG A 87 14.69 -2.24 -18.43
C ARG A 87 14.93 -0.99 -19.29
N ALA A 88 13.90 -0.17 -19.50
CA ALA A 88 13.96 0.98 -20.42
C ALA A 88 14.61 2.22 -19.80
N ILE A 89 14.69 2.29 -18.48
CA ILE A 89 15.17 3.46 -17.76
C ILE A 89 16.47 3.08 -17.03
N LYS A 90 17.51 3.89 -17.21
CA LYS A 90 18.75 3.83 -16.44
C LYS A 90 18.58 4.61 -15.14
N PRO A 91 18.88 4.02 -13.96
CA PRO A 91 18.76 4.71 -12.68
C PRO A 91 19.79 5.85 -12.60
N VAL A 92 19.31 7.06 -12.35
CA VAL A 92 20.13 8.27 -12.16
C VAL A 92 19.48 9.14 -11.08
N SER A 93 20.27 9.68 -10.16
CA SER A 93 19.74 10.55 -9.11
C SER A 93 19.18 11.84 -9.70
N ASN A 94 18.31 12.50 -8.95
CA ASN A 94 17.75 13.77 -9.37
C ASN A 94 18.82 14.85 -9.60
N TYR A 95 19.86 14.85 -8.77
CA TYR A 95 20.98 15.78 -8.87
C TYR A 95 21.83 15.50 -10.11
N ASP A 96 22.16 14.24 -10.37
CA ASP A 96 22.96 13.87 -11.55
C ASP A 96 22.20 14.09 -12.87
N HIS A 97 20.87 14.00 -12.84
CA HIS A 97 20.04 14.18 -14.03
C HIS A 97 19.70 15.65 -14.30
N TRP A 98 19.27 16.40 -13.28
CA TRP A 98 18.75 17.77 -13.44
C TRP A 98 19.51 18.84 -12.65
N GLY A 99 20.60 18.49 -11.95
CA GLY A 99 21.39 19.44 -11.16
C GLY A 99 20.68 19.94 -9.89
N THR A 100 19.61 19.29 -9.45
CA THR A 100 18.79 19.72 -8.31
C THR A 100 18.55 18.59 -7.32
N MET A 101 18.51 18.92 -6.03
CA MET A 101 18.13 17.96 -4.97
C MET A 101 16.62 17.88 -4.76
N MET A 102 15.83 18.77 -5.39
CA MET A 102 14.38 18.79 -5.26
C MET A 102 13.74 17.73 -6.16
N ASP A 103 12.78 16.96 -5.63
CA ASP A 103 12.04 15.96 -6.39
C ASP A 103 11.52 16.48 -7.75
N HIS A 104 12.15 16.04 -8.84
CA HIS A 104 11.75 16.37 -10.21
C HIS A 104 11.01 15.18 -10.84
N TRP A 105 9.68 15.26 -10.89
CA TRP A 105 8.85 14.22 -11.48
C TRP A 105 8.66 14.50 -12.97
N ASP A 106 8.89 13.51 -13.83
CA ASP A 106 8.68 13.61 -15.28
C ASP A 106 8.57 12.22 -15.94
N TYR A 107 8.47 12.20 -17.27
CA TYR A 107 8.61 11.01 -18.10
C TYR A 107 10.06 10.80 -18.55
N PRO A 108 10.50 9.53 -18.74
CA PRO A 108 11.87 9.19 -19.12
C PRO A 108 12.13 9.45 -20.62
N VAL A 109 12.12 10.71 -21.05
CA VAL A 109 12.28 11.10 -22.46
C VAL A 109 13.67 10.74 -23.01
N ASP A 110 14.68 10.70 -22.16
CA ASP A 110 16.07 10.33 -22.47
C ASP A 110 16.49 8.97 -21.88
N GLY A 111 15.51 8.19 -21.40
CA GLY A 111 15.74 6.88 -20.82
C GLY A 111 16.46 6.91 -19.46
N LYS A 112 16.43 8.03 -18.72
CA LYS A 112 17.02 8.15 -17.38
C LYS A 112 16.00 8.60 -16.35
N GLY A 113 16.29 8.32 -15.08
CA GLY A 113 15.52 8.80 -13.95
C GLY A 113 15.64 7.90 -12.73
N ASP A 114 14.88 8.21 -11.70
CA ASP A 114 14.78 7.45 -10.44
C ASP A 114 13.31 7.09 -10.15
N CYS A 115 13.02 6.61 -8.94
CA CYS A 115 11.77 5.93 -8.57
C CYS A 115 10.47 6.54 -9.13
N LYS A 116 10.29 7.85 -8.99
CA LYS A 116 9.08 8.53 -9.45
C LYS A 116 8.90 8.51 -10.97
N ILE A 117 9.99 8.54 -11.73
CA ILE A 117 9.99 8.46 -13.20
C ILE A 117 9.53 7.07 -13.64
N TYR A 118 10.06 6.01 -13.01
CA TYR A 118 9.61 4.64 -13.26
C TYR A 118 8.12 4.48 -12.94
N ALA A 119 7.68 4.95 -11.77
CA ALA A 119 6.29 4.81 -11.36
C ALA A 119 5.31 5.56 -12.30
N LEU A 120 5.65 6.80 -12.70
CA LEU A 120 4.87 7.57 -13.69
C LEU A 120 4.84 6.89 -15.05
N TYR A 121 5.97 6.37 -15.51
CA TYR A 121 6.05 5.71 -16.81
C TYR A 121 5.23 4.41 -16.83
N LYS A 122 5.31 3.59 -15.77
CA LYS A 122 4.47 2.40 -15.60
C LYS A 122 2.98 2.76 -15.60
N ARG A 123 2.60 3.83 -14.89
CA ARG A 123 1.22 4.34 -14.86
C ARG A 123 0.75 4.71 -16.27
N LYS A 124 1.55 5.47 -17.02
CA LYS A 124 1.25 5.85 -18.41
C LYS A 124 1.05 4.62 -19.30
N LEU A 125 2.01 3.68 -19.30
CA LEU A 125 1.95 2.46 -20.11
C LEU A 125 0.74 1.58 -19.77
N LEU A 126 0.32 1.53 -18.50
CA LEU A 126 -0.90 0.80 -18.10
C LEU A 126 -2.16 1.51 -18.57
N MET A 127 -2.23 2.84 -18.49
CA MET A 127 -3.35 3.61 -19.04
C MET A 127 -3.47 3.42 -20.56
N GLU A 128 -2.35 3.43 -21.29
CA GLU A 128 -2.29 3.12 -22.72
C GLU A 128 -2.74 1.68 -23.02
N ALA A 129 -2.53 0.75 -22.08
CA ALA A 129 -3.03 -0.62 -22.14
C ALA A 129 -4.50 -0.78 -21.70
N GLY A 130 -5.22 0.32 -21.46
CA GLY A 130 -6.65 0.32 -21.12
C GLY A 130 -6.96 0.17 -19.64
N PHE A 131 -5.98 0.24 -18.74
CA PHE A 131 -6.23 0.20 -17.30
C PHE A 131 -6.85 1.54 -16.84
N PRO A 132 -7.86 1.52 -15.97
CA PRO A 132 -8.52 2.73 -15.50
C PRO A 132 -7.59 3.54 -14.61
N ARG A 133 -7.49 4.86 -14.86
CA ARG A 133 -6.62 5.75 -14.07
C ARG A 133 -6.93 5.73 -12.57
N GLN A 134 -8.19 5.48 -12.17
CA GLN A 134 -8.58 5.45 -10.76
C GLN A 134 -7.98 4.26 -10.01
N ALA A 135 -7.44 3.27 -10.72
CA ALA A 135 -6.77 2.13 -10.12
C ALA A 135 -5.25 2.25 -10.12
N LEU A 136 -4.66 3.29 -10.72
CA LEU A 136 -3.22 3.44 -10.93
C LEU A 136 -2.71 4.65 -10.13
N LEU A 137 -2.23 4.39 -8.91
CA LEU A 137 -2.06 5.40 -7.89
C LEU A 137 -0.59 5.59 -7.52
N MET A 138 -0.07 6.79 -7.76
CA MET A 138 1.24 7.17 -7.26
C MET A 138 1.23 7.08 -5.72
N THR A 139 2.25 6.43 -5.17
CA THR A 139 2.31 6.10 -3.74
C THR A 139 3.71 6.38 -3.21
N VAL A 140 3.78 7.05 -2.05
CA VAL A 140 5.03 7.36 -1.36
C VAL A 140 5.17 6.43 -0.16
N VAL A 141 6.33 5.80 -0.03
CA VAL A 141 6.67 4.84 1.02
C VAL A 141 8.04 5.16 1.63
N ARG A 142 8.35 4.51 2.75
CA ARG A 142 9.72 4.24 3.16
C ARG A 142 10.07 2.82 2.73
N ASP A 143 11.19 2.66 2.04
CA ASP A 143 11.66 1.36 1.58
C ASP A 143 12.26 0.51 2.73
N LEU A 144 12.92 -0.61 2.41
CA LEU A 144 13.54 -1.47 3.43
C LEU A 144 14.78 -0.85 4.09
N ASN A 145 15.39 0.15 3.46
CA ASN A 145 16.51 0.93 4.00
C ASN A 145 16.02 2.21 4.72
N ASN A 146 14.70 2.38 4.86
CA ASN A 146 14.06 3.57 5.42
C ASN A 146 14.26 4.85 4.59
N GLU A 147 14.58 4.72 3.30
CA GLU A 147 14.70 5.81 2.35
C GLU A 147 13.33 6.19 1.77
N GLY A 148 13.16 7.46 1.38
CA GLY A 148 11.94 7.90 0.72
C GLY A 148 11.85 7.31 -0.69
N HIS A 149 10.75 6.64 -1.00
CA HIS A 149 10.59 5.92 -2.27
C HIS A 149 9.20 6.13 -2.88
N THR A 150 9.14 6.21 -4.21
CA THR A 150 7.88 6.36 -4.96
C THR A 150 7.63 5.13 -5.81
N ILE A 151 6.47 4.50 -5.61
CA ILE A 151 6.03 3.29 -6.32
C ILE A 151 4.68 3.54 -7.00
N LEU A 152 4.29 2.59 -7.84
CA LEU A 152 2.94 2.53 -8.38
C LEU A 152 2.11 1.47 -7.63
N THR A 153 1.05 1.89 -6.96
CA THR A 153 0.04 0.99 -6.40
C THR A 153 -1.07 0.78 -7.42
N VAL A 154 -1.45 -0.48 -7.64
CA VAL A 154 -2.55 -0.87 -8.51
C VAL A 154 -3.68 -1.46 -7.69
N LYS A 155 -4.83 -0.79 -7.68
CA LYS A 155 -6.07 -1.25 -7.03
C LYS A 155 -6.68 -2.38 -7.86
N THR A 156 -6.87 -3.56 -7.26
CA THR A 156 -7.56 -4.68 -7.92
C THR A 156 -8.73 -5.20 -7.09
N ASP A 157 -9.57 -6.03 -7.71
CA ASP A 157 -10.64 -6.78 -7.04
C ASP A 157 -10.13 -7.88 -6.10
N LYS A 158 -8.81 -8.15 -6.09
CA LYS A 158 -8.15 -9.11 -5.20
C LYS A 158 -7.13 -8.46 -4.25
N GLY A 159 -7.17 -7.13 -4.13
CA GLY A 159 -6.25 -6.37 -3.29
C GLY A 159 -5.30 -5.43 -4.04
N ASP A 160 -4.39 -4.85 -3.30
CA ASP A 160 -3.43 -3.87 -3.80
C ASP A 160 -2.14 -4.57 -4.24
N LEU A 161 -1.75 -4.30 -5.49
CA LEU A 161 -0.48 -4.74 -6.06
C LEU A 161 0.49 -3.56 -6.18
N VAL A 162 1.79 -3.85 -6.07
CA VAL A 162 2.87 -2.88 -6.15
C VAL A 162 3.73 -3.19 -7.35
N LEU A 163 3.96 -2.16 -8.17
CA LEU A 163 4.94 -2.14 -9.24
C LEU A 163 6.08 -1.19 -8.83
N ASP A 164 7.30 -1.73 -8.83
CA ASP A 164 8.49 -1.09 -8.25
C ASP A 164 9.69 -1.20 -9.20
N ASN A 165 10.60 -0.22 -9.19
CA ASN A 165 11.86 -0.27 -9.92
C ASN A 165 12.97 -1.00 -9.16
N LEU A 166 12.86 -1.17 -7.84
CA LEU A 166 13.84 -1.91 -7.04
C LEU A 166 13.71 -3.43 -7.22
N VAL A 167 12.54 -3.91 -7.65
CA VAL A 167 12.28 -5.33 -7.89
C VAL A 167 11.41 -5.53 -9.13
N ASP A 168 11.70 -6.56 -9.92
CA ASP A 168 10.93 -6.89 -11.13
C ASP A 168 9.61 -7.60 -10.85
N GLU A 169 9.48 -8.21 -9.67
CA GLU A 169 8.25 -8.89 -9.26
C GLU A 169 7.14 -7.90 -8.90
N VAL A 170 5.93 -8.16 -9.42
CA VAL A 170 4.71 -7.49 -8.98
C VAL A 170 4.23 -8.16 -7.69
N ARG A 171 4.31 -7.44 -6.57
CA ARG A 171 4.03 -7.98 -5.23
C ARG A 171 2.71 -7.46 -4.68
N PRO A 172 1.98 -8.24 -3.87
CA PRO A 172 0.97 -7.69 -2.97
C PRO A 172 1.57 -6.63 -2.05
N TRP A 173 0.83 -5.57 -1.77
CA TRP A 173 1.33 -4.47 -0.93
C TRP A 173 1.80 -4.97 0.46
N ASN A 174 1.09 -5.96 1.02
CA ASN A 174 1.34 -6.59 2.31
C ASN A 174 2.48 -7.65 2.31
N ALA A 175 3.21 -7.78 1.20
CA ALA A 175 4.39 -8.64 1.09
C ALA A 175 5.67 -7.84 0.75
N THR A 176 5.58 -6.51 0.75
CA THR A 176 6.70 -5.64 0.38
C THR A 176 7.62 -5.35 1.56
N GLY A 177 7.09 -5.32 2.79
CA GLY A 177 7.79 -4.88 3.99
C GLY A 177 7.92 -3.36 4.14
N TYR A 178 7.55 -2.58 3.11
CA TYR A 178 7.64 -1.13 3.11
C TYR A 178 6.72 -0.48 4.13
N TYR A 179 7.05 0.73 4.56
CA TYR A 179 6.14 1.57 5.35
C TYR A 179 5.43 2.57 4.44
N PHE A 180 4.13 2.37 4.22
CA PHE A 180 3.34 3.19 3.32
C PHE A 180 2.94 4.49 4.01
N LEU A 181 3.31 5.63 3.43
CA LEU A 181 3.01 6.94 3.99
C LEU A 181 1.68 7.47 3.45
N LYS A 182 1.57 7.54 2.12
CA LYS A 182 0.44 8.17 1.44
C LYS A 182 0.35 7.78 -0.02
N ARG A 183 -0.84 7.93 -0.61
CA ARG A 183 -1.09 7.69 -2.03
C ARG A 183 -2.10 8.67 -2.61
N GLN A 184 -2.15 8.76 -3.93
CA GLN A 184 -3.27 9.40 -4.62
C GLN A 184 -4.60 8.73 -4.26
N SER A 185 -5.65 9.53 -4.17
CA SER A 185 -7.03 9.05 -4.13
C SER A 185 -7.41 8.41 -5.47
N GLN A 186 -8.36 7.48 -5.47
CA GLN A 186 -8.85 6.86 -6.70
C GLN A 186 -9.58 7.88 -7.59
N GLN A 187 -10.35 8.78 -6.99
CA GLN A 187 -11.24 9.68 -7.69
C GLN A 187 -10.50 10.83 -8.37
N ASN A 188 -9.56 11.45 -7.67
CA ASN A 188 -8.84 12.65 -8.13
C ASN A 188 -7.34 12.53 -7.86
N PRO A 189 -6.48 12.59 -8.90
CA PRO A 189 -5.04 12.39 -8.74
C PRO A 189 -4.35 13.55 -7.98
N ASN A 190 -5.03 14.69 -7.78
CA ASN A 190 -4.53 15.83 -7.01
C ASN A 190 -4.91 15.76 -5.53
N ILE A 191 -5.73 14.78 -5.12
CA ILE A 191 -6.04 14.52 -3.72
C ILE A 191 -5.21 13.34 -3.26
N TRP A 192 -4.46 13.53 -2.18
CA TRP A 192 -3.66 12.49 -1.54
C TRP A 192 -4.26 12.11 -0.19
N VAL A 193 -4.22 10.83 0.15
CA VAL A 193 -4.72 10.28 1.40
C VAL A 193 -3.59 9.57 2.15
N SER A 194 -3.63 9.63 3.48
CA SER A 194 -2.65 8.92 4.33
C SER A 194 -2.90 7.41 4.31
N ILE A 195 -1.83 6.64 4.53
CA ILE A 195 -1.90 5.19 4.78
C ILE A 195 -1.28 4.90 6.16
N ASN A 196 -0.05 5.36 6.40
CA ASN A 196 0.69 5.21 7.66
C ASN A 196 0.69 3.77 8.20
N GLN A 197 0.93 2.80 7.32
CA GLN A 197 0.83 1.38 7.63
C GLN A 197 1.98 0.59 6.99
N ARG A 198 2.52 -0.40 7.72
CA ARG A 198 3.51 -1.32 7.16
C ARG A 198 2.84 -2.35 6.26
N GLY A 199 3.38 -2.53 5.05
CA GLY A 199 2.99 -3.53 4.06
C GLY A 199 3.52 -4.92 4.41
N GLY A 200 3.21 -5.41 5.61
CA GLY A 200 3.62 -6.72 6.12
C GLY A 200 5.12 -6.89 6.31
N THR A 201 5.60 -8.11 6.13
CA THR A 201 7.03 -8.45 6.15
C THR A 201 7.52 -8.71 4.72
N PRO A 202 8.78 -8.37 4.40
CA PRO A 202 9.37 -8.80 3.13
C PRO A 202 9.31 -10.33 3.04
N LYS A 203 8.80 -10.86 1.93
CA LYS A 203 9.03 -12.28 1.61
C LYS A 203 10.46 -12.39 1.10
N THR A 204 11.27 -13.17 1.81
CA THR A 204 12.63 -13.59 1.44
C THR A 204 12.60 -14.55 0.25
#